data_AF-A0A653BRX4-F1
#
_entry.id   AF-A0A653BRX4-F1
#
_cell.length_a   1.000
_cell.length_b   1.000
_cell.length_c   1.000
_cell.angle_alpha   90.00
_cell.angle_beta   90.00
_cell.angle_gamma   90.00
#
_symmetry.space_group_name_H-M   'P 1'
#
loop_
_entity.id
_entity.type
_entity.pdbx_description
1 polymer ?
#
loop_
_entity_poly.entity_id
_entity_poly.type
_entity_poly.pdbx_seq_one_letter_code
_entity_poly.pdbx_strand_id
1 'polypeptide(L)'
;QNLARVAFGQSEDFNIISVDWQRGAEPPYDLAISNARVVALEVIFLLKELKEKFNYTLDSVHIVGHGVGAHIAGYVGAVYNDIRKITGLDPSGPRFDGMPDVVKLNPTNARYVEVIHTDAYNGNM
;
A
#
# COMPACT_ATOMS: atom_id res chain seq x y z
N GLN A 1 11.37 -18.20 -4.62
CA GLN A 1 10.04 -18.84 -4.66
C GLN A 1 9.06 -17.86 -5.31
N ASN A 2 8.18 -18.32 -6.21
CA ASN A 2 7.33 -17.43 -6.99
C ASN A 2 6.14 -16.94 -6.14
N LEU A 3 6.28 -15.75 -5.54
CA LEU A 3 5.28 -15.10 -4.69
C LEU A 3 3.88 -15.06 -5.34
N ALA A 4 3.83 -14.91 -6.67
CA ALA A 4 2.58 -14.96 -7.44
C ALA A 4 1.78 -16.23 -7.18
N ARG A 5 2.46 -17.37 -7.31
CA ARG A 5 1.85 -18.70 -7.20
C ARG A 5 1.37 -19.00 -5.79
N VAL A 6 2.09 -18.49 -4.78
CA VAL A 6 1.76 -18.72 -3.37
C VAL A 6 0.63 -17.80 -2.92
N ALA A 7 0.63 -16.54 -3.38
CA ALA A 7 -0.35 -15.54 -2.96
C ALA A 7 -1.67 -15.60 -3.76
N PHE A 8 -1.63 -15.94 -5.05
CA PHE A 8 -2.77 -15.79 -5.97
C PHE A 8 -3.17 -17.07 -6.72
N GLY A 9 -2.52 -18.20 -6.45
CA GLY A 9 -2.84 -19.49 -7.08
C GLY A 9 -2.24 -19.66 -8.48
N GLN A 10 -2.60 -20.75 -9.16
CA GLN A 10 -2.02 -21.17 -10.45
C GLN A 10 -2.84 -20.72 -11.68
N SER A 11 -4.01 -20.12 -11.49
CA SER A 11 -5.03 -19.99 -12.53
C SER A 11 -5.13 -18.62 -13.19
N GLU A 12 -4.35 -17.62 -12.75
CA GLU A 12 -4.42 -16.27 -13.29
C GLU A 12 -3.02 -15.69 -13.60
N ASP A 13 -2.90 -15.01 -14.74
CA ASP A 13 -1.70 -14.29 -15.16
C ASP A 13 -1.68 -12.90 -14.52
N PHE A 14 -0.64 -12.61 -13.74
CA PHE A 14 -0.46 -11.33 -13.06
C PHE A 14 0.90 -10.71 -13.37
N ASN A 15 0.93 -9.38 -13.44
CA ASN A 15 2.16 -8.60 -13.32
C ASN A 15 2.42 -8.33 -11.84
N ILE A 16 3.58 -8.77 -11.34
CA ILE A 16 4.00 -8.49 -9.96
C ILE A 16 5.15 -7.51 -9.96
N ILE A 17 4.95 -6.40 -9.25
CA ILE A 17 5.94 -5.35 -9.07
C ILE A 17 6.26 -5.30 -7.58
N SER A 18 7.51 -5.63 -7.24
CA SER A 18 8.02 -5.49 -5.87
C SER A 18 8.61 -4.09 -5.69
N VAL A 19 8.03 -3.30 -4.80
CA VAL A 19 8.56 -1.98 -4.44
C VAL A 19 9.54 -2.16 -3.29
N ASP A 20 10.82 -2.32 -3.63
CA ASP A 20 11.89 -2.35 -2.63
C ASP A 20 12.27 -0.91 -2.23
N TRP A 21 11.99 -0.59 -0.97
CA TRP A 21 12.32 0.70 -0.37
C TRP A 21 13.14 0.53 0.93
N GLN A 22 13.87 -0.59 1.08
CA GLN A 22 14.61 -0.94 2.29
C GLN A 22 15.47 0.22 2.81
N ARG A 23 16.22 0.89 1.92
CA ARG A 23 17.08 2.03 2.29
C ARG A 23 16.31 3.24 2.84
N GLY A 24 15.06 3.42 2.42
CA GLY A 24 14.17 4.44 2.97
C GLY A 24 13.56 4.05 4.32
N ALA A 25 13.49 2.74 4.61
CA ALA A 25 12.95 2.18 5.85
C ALA A 25 14.00 2.02 6.96
N GLU A 26 15.29 1.89 6.63
CA GLU A 26 16.41 1.72 7.57
C GLU A 26 16.67 2.87 8.57
N PRO A 27 16.45 4.16 8.23
CA PRO A 27 16.67 5.25 9.17
C PRO A 27 15.75 5.18 10.41
N PRO A 28 15.95 6.04 11.43
CA PRO A 28 15.06 6.10 12.59
C PRO A 28 13.59 6.21 12.19
N TYR A 29 12.70 5.57 12.96
CA TYR A 29 11.30 5.32 12.57
C TYR A 29 10.53 6.55 12.07
N ASP A 30 10.69 7.70 12.72
CA ASP A 30 10.03 8.96 12.29
C ASP A 30 10.50 9.44 10.90
N LEU A 31 11.77 9.21 10.57
CA LEU A 31 12.32 9.48 9.25
C LEU A 31 11.85 8.42 8.23
N ALA A 32 11.78 7.15 8.62
CA ALA A 32 11.22 6.10 7.77
C ALA A 32 9.76 6.38 7.37
N ILE A 33 8.93 6.88 8.30
CA ILE A 33 7.55 7.32 8.00
C ILE A 33 7.54 8.51 7.02
N SER A 34 8.46 9.45 7.19
CA SER A 34 8.58 10.59 6.26
C SER A 34 8.96 10.11 4.86
N ASN A 35 9.90 9.16 4.76
CA ASN A 35 10.31 8.54 3.51
C ASN A 35 9.19 7.73 2.84
N ALA A 36 8.29 7.11 3.62
CA ALA A 36 7.15 6.35 3.11
C ALA A 36 6.26 7.19 2.17
N ARG A 37 6.14 8.50 2.42
CA ARG A 37 5.42 9.43 1.53
C ARG A 37 6.14 9.61 0.19
N VAL A 38 7.47 9.65 0.18
CA VAL A 38 8.27 9.72 -1.05
C VAL A 38 8.09 8.43 -1.86
N VAL A 39 8.12 7.27 -1.20
CA VAL A 39 7.86 5.98 -1.86
C VAL A 39 6.46 5.96 -2.49
N ALA A 40 5.45 6.48 -1.80
CA ALA A 40 4.11 6.61 -2.38
C ALA A 40 4.10 7.48 -3.65
N LEU A 41 4.83 8.59 -3.66
CA LEU A 41 4.95 9.46 -4.85
C LEU A 41 5.58 8.73 -6.04
N GLU A 42 6.57 7.87 -5.81
CA GLU A 42 7.17 7.05 -6.87
C GLU A 42 6.19 6.01 -7.42
N VAL A 43 5.39 5.38 -6.55
CA VAL A 43 4.33 4.45 -6.99
C VAL A 43 3.23 5.18 -7.76
N ILE A 44 2.83 6.37 -7.31
CA ILE A 44 1.89 7.24 -8.03
C ILE A 44 2.46 7.58 -9.42
N PHE A 45 3.73 7.97 -9.49
CA PHE A 45 4.37 8.27 -10.77
C PHE A 45 4.34 7.06 -11.71
N LEU A 46 4.67 5.86 -11.21
CA LEU A 46 4.57 4.63 -12.00
C LEU A 46 3.15 4.37 -12.53
N LEU A 47 2.13 4.47 -11.67
CA LEU A 47 0.73 4.24 -12.07
C LEU A 47 0.26 5.27 -13.09
N LYS A 48 0.68 6.53 -12.94
CA LYS A 48 0.44 7.59 -13.93
C LYS A 48 1.05 7.22 -15.28
N GLU A 49 2.31 6.81 -15.31
CA GLU A 49 3.00 6.42 -16.54
C GLU A 49 2.34 5.21 -17.22
N LEU A 50 1.89 4.21 -16.45
CA LEU A 50 1.13 3.07 -16.97
C LEU A 50 -0.19 3.52 -17.61
N LYS A 51 -0.91 4.43 -16.96
CA LYS A 51 -2.18 4.97 -17.47
C LYS A 51 -1.97 5.79 -18.75
N GLU A 52 -1.00 6.69 -18.76
CA GLU A 52 -0.78 7.63 -19.87
C GLU A 52 -0.10 6.98 -21.08
N LYS A 53 0.89 6.10 -20.88
CA LYS A 53 1.68 5.53 -21.98
C LYS A 53 1.15 4.20 -22.50
N PHE A 54 0.45 3.43 -21.66
CA PHE A 54 0.00 2.08 -21.99
C PHE A 54 -1.52 1.92 -21.92
N ASN A 55 -2.27 3.01 -21.68
CA ASN A 55 -3.71 3.00 -21.51
C ASN A 55 -4.18 1.98 -20.45
N TYR A 56 -3.38 1.83 -19.39
CA TYR A 56 -3.64 0.87 -18.32
C TYR A 56 -4.74 1.37 -17.38
N THR A 57 -5.66 0.50 -16.98
CA THR A 57 -6.79 0.86 -16.09
C THR A 57 -6.45 0.52 -14.65
N LEU A 58 -6.59 1.48 -13.73
CA LEU A 58 -6.25 1.27 -12.31
C LEU A 58 -7.25 0.34 -11.58
N ASP A 59 -8.43 0.10 -12.16
CA ASP A 59 -9.38 -0.94 -11.72
C ASP A 59 -8.84 -2.38 -11.94
N SER A 60 -7.67 -2.52 -12.56
CA SER A 60 -6.93 -3.78 -12.61
C SER A 60 -5.87 -3.93 -11.50
N VAL A 61 -5.58 -2.85 -10.76
CA VAL A 61 -4.49 -2.76 -9.77
C VAL A 61 -4.94 -3.25 -8.39
N HIS A 62 -4.10 -4.09 -7.80
CA HIS A 62 -4.18 -4.49 -6.39
C HIS A 62 -2.86 -4.14 -5.71
N ILE A 63 -2.90 -3.29 -4.68
CA ILE A 63 -1.74 -2.95 -3.87
C ILE A 63 -1.78 -3.75 -2.57
N VAL A 64 -0.68 -4.41 -2.23
CA VAL A 64 -0.50 -5.10 -0.96
C VAL A 64 0.60 -4.40 -0.18
N GLY A 65 0.31 -3.95 1.03
CA GLY A 65 1.26 -3.23 1.88
C GLY A 65 1.32 -3.85 3.27
N HIS A 66 2.53 -4.06 3.80
CA HIS A 66 2.75 -4.60 5.14
C HIS A 66 3.33 -3.55 6.09
N GLY A 67 2.85 -3.48 7.34
CA GLY A 67 3.29 -2.48 8.32
C GLY A 67 3.13 -1.05 7.80
N VAL A 68 4.22 -0.29 7.76
CA VAL A 68 4.26 1.05 7.15
C VAL A 68 3.84 1.03 5.67
N GLY A 69 4.13 -0.06 4.95
CA GLY A 69 3.74 -0.26 3.57
C GLY A 69 2.22 -0.23 3.33
N ALA A 70 1.41 -0.58 4.34
CA ALA A 70 -0.04 -0.44 4.24
C ALA A 70 -0.45 1.04 4.11
N HIS A 71 0.22 1.93 4.82
CA HIS A 71 -0.01 3.38 4.73
C HIS A 71 0.56 3.98 3.45
N ILE A 72 1.66 3.43 2.91
CA ILE A 72 2.14 3.76 1.55
C ILE A 72 1.04 3.47 0.53
N ALA A 73 0.41 2.30 0.59
CA ALA A 73 -0.71 1.96 -0.28
C ALA A 73 -1.89 2.93 -0.09
N GLY A 74 -2.19 3.32 1.16
CA GLY A 74 -3.19 4.36 1.46
C GLY A 74 -2.88 5.71 0.81
N TYR A 75 -1.63 6.17 0.85
CA TYR A 75 -1.21 7.40 0.18
C TYR A 75 -1.38 7.34 -1.34
N VAL A 76 -1.07 6.21 -1.96
CA VAL A 76 -1.30 6.00 -3.40
C VAL A 76 -2.80 6.06 -3.71
N GLY A 77 -3.62 5.37 -2.91
CA GLY A 77 -5.08 5.35 -3.06
C GLY A 77 -5.77 6.67 -2.75
N ALA A 78 -5.15 7.57 -1.97
CA ALA A 78 -5.68 8.91 -1.75
C ALA A 78 -5.63 9.79 -3.02
N VAL A 79 -4.77 9.45 -4.00
CA VAL A 79 -4.64 10.18 -5.28
C VAL A 79 -5.58 9.63 -6.35
N TYR A 80 -5.92 8.34 -6.28
CA TYR A 80 -6.69 7.64 -7.31
C TYR A 80 -7.99 7.06 -6.74
N ASN A 81 -9.12 7.45 -7.32
CA ASN A 81 -10.44 6.95 -6.93
C ASN A 81 -10.84 5.63 -7.62
N ASP A 82 -10.01 5.11 -8.51
CA ASP A 82 -10.28 3.95 -9.38
C ASP A 82 -9.40 2.74 -9.08
N ILE A 83 -8.60 2.73 -8.00
CA ILE A 83 -7.85 1.53 -7.56
C ILE A 83 -8.84 0.45 -7.12
N ARG A 84 -8.72 -0.76 -7.68
CA ARG A 84 -9.63 -1.87 -7.36
C ARG A 84 -9.50 -2.33 -5.91
N LYS A 85 -8.28 -2.63 -5.47
CA LYS A 85 -8.07 -3.28 -4.17
C LYS A 85 -6.81 -2.80 -3.46
N ILE A 86 -6.92 -2.59 -2.16
CA ILE A 86 -5.78 -2.50 -1.24
C ILE A 86 -5.91 -3.57 -0.16
N THR A 87 -4.83 -4.32 0.08
CA THR A 87 -4.69 -5.22 1.23
C THR A 87 -3.64 -4.65 2.19
N GLY A 88 -4.08 -4.25 3.38
CA GLY A 88 -3.20 -3.88 4.49
C GLY A 88 -2.88 -5.11 5.33
N LEU A 89 -1.62 -5.55 5.30
CA LEU A 89 -1.12 -6.62 6.16
C LEU A 89 -0.52 -5.99 7.41
N ASP A 90 -1.22 -6.13 8.53
CA ASP A 90 -0.81 -5.62 9.84
C ASP A 90 -0.33 -4.16 9.83
N PRO A 91 -1.20 -3.20 9.45
CA PRO A 91 -0.81 -1.79 9.34
C PRO A 91 -0.20 -1.28 10.65
N SER A 92 0.91 -0.54 10.56
CA SER A 92 1.62 -0.06 11.75
C SER A 92 0.80 0.97 12.52
N GLY A 93 0.51 0.70 13.79
CA GLY A 93 -0.17 1.67 14.67
C GLY A 93 0.66 2.91 15.03
N PRO A 94 1.95 2.77 15.45
CA PRO A 94 2.74 3.92 15.88
C PRO A 94 2.84 5.00 14.80
N ARG A 95 2.46 6.24 15.17
CA ARG A 95 2.36 7.45 14.32
C ARG A 95 1.20 7.49 13.32
N PHE A 96 0.35 6.46 13.26
CA PHE A 96 -0.83 6.44 12.40
C PHE A 96 -2.14 6.34 13.18
N ASP A 97 -2.16 5.65 14.31
CA ASP A 97 -3.33 5.52 15.18
C ASP A 97 -3.78 6.87 15.72
N GLY A 98 -5.10 7.09 15.74
CA GLY A 98 -5.71 8.36 16.15
C GLY A 98 -5.48 9.53 15.19
N MET A 99 -4.71 9.35 14.12
CA MET A 99 -4.44 10.40 13.15
C MET A 99 -5.56 10.51 12.09
N PRO A 100 -5.69 11.66 11.41
CA PRO A 100 -6.68 11.85 10.35
C PRO A 100 -6.50 10.90 9.17
N ASP A 101 -7.58 10.60 8.46
CA ASP A 101 -7.58 9.64 7.34
C ASP A 101 -6.62 9.99 6.20
N VAL A 102 -6.28 11.28 6.02
CA VAL A 102 -5.31 11.74 5.02
C VAL A 102 -3.88 11.23 5.28
N VAL A 103 -3.56 10.83 6.52
CA VAL A 103 -2.21 10.38 6.88
C VAL A 103 -2.07 8.86 6.98
N LYS A 104 -3.11 8.08 6.71
CA LYS A 104 -3.11 6.62 6.90
C LYS A 104 -3.96 5.88 5.87
N LEU A 105 -3.81 4.55 5.80
CA LEU A 105 -4.75 3.69 5.08
C LEU A 105 -6.15 3.84 5.69
N ASN A 106 -7.14 4.03 4.83
CA ASN A 106 -8.54 4.13 5.21
C ASN A 106 -9.45 3.50 4.12
N PRO A 107 -10.74 3.24 4.42
CA PRO A 107 -11.65 2.55 3.51
C PRO A 107 -11.90 3.24 2.16
N THR A 108 -11.62 4.55 2.03
CA THR A 108 -11.85 5.32 0.80
C THR A 108 -10.69 5.25 -0.19
N ASN A 109 -9.55 4.67 0.20
CA ASN A 109 -8.34 4.64 -0.64
C ASN A 109 -8.42 3.64 -1.81
N ALA A 110 -9.44 2.79 -1.87
CA ALA A 110 -9.71 1.92 -3.01
C ALA A 110 -11.19 1.55 -3.04
N ARG A 111 -11.64 0.91 -4.12
CA ARG A 111 -13.00 0.34 -4.20
C ARG A 111 -13.23 -0.74 -3.14
N TYR A 112 -12.19 -1.49 -2.82
CA TYR A 112 -12.18 -2.46 -1.74
C TYR A 112 -10.88 -2.37 -0.95
N VAL A 113 -11.00 -2.19 0.36
CA VAL A 113 -9.88 -2.21 1.30
C VAL A 113 -10.12 -3.34 2.27
N GLU A 114 -9.18 -4.28 2.35
CA GLU A 114 -9.16 -5.32 3.38
C GLU A 114 -7.92 -5.13 4.25
N VAL A 115 -8.08 -5.40 5.55
CA VAL A 115 -6.99 -5.31 6.52
C VAL A 115 -6.95 -6.59 7.34
N ILE A 116 -5.77 -7.15 7.50
CA ILE A 116 -5.51 -8.33 8.33
C ILE A 116 -4.61 -7.89 9.47
N HIS A 117 -5.09 -7.97 10.71
CA HIS A 117 -4.32 -7.64 11.90
C HIS A 117 -3.72 -8.90 12.52
N THR A 118 -2.42 -8.87 12.83
CA THR A 118 -1.69 -10.00 13.43
C THR A 118 -0.89 -9.62 14.68
N ASP A 119 -0.57 -8.33 14.86
CA ASP A 119 0.12 -7.78 16.03
C ASP A 119 -0.55 -6.48 16.54
N ALA A 120 -1.89 -6.47 16.53
CA ALA A 120 -2.65 -5.34 17.05
C ALA A 120 -2.61 -5.32 18.58
N TYR A 121 -1.94 -4.32 19.15
CA TYR A 121 -1.99 -4.05 20.59
C TYR A 121 -3.29 -3.35 20.97
N ASN A 122 -4.23 -4.07 21.58
CA ASN A 122 -5.42 -3.49 22.19
C ASN A 122 -5.07 -2.86 23.54
N GLY A 123 -4.53 -1.64 23.50
CA GLY A 123 -4.09 -0.89 24.67
C GLY A 123 -5.14 -0.09 25.44
N ASN A 124 -6.44 -0.30 25.15
CA ASN A 124 -7.67 0.14 25.87
C ASN A 124 -8.75 0.68 24.90
N MET A 125 -9.97 0.15 25.02
CA MET A 125 -11.20 0.95 24.86
C MET A 125 -11.28 2.00 25.98
#